data_AF-A0A1B6EMX7-F1
#
_entry.id   AF-A0A1B6EMX7-F1
#
_cell.length_a   1.000
_cell.length_b   1.000
_cell.length_c   1.000
_cell.angle_alpha   90.00
_cell.angle_beta   90.00
_cell.angle_gamma   90.00
#
_symmetry.space_group_name_H-M   'P 1'
#
loop_
_entity.id
_entity.type
_entity.pdbx_description
1 polymer ?
#
loop_
_entity_poly.entity_id
_entity_poly.type
_entity_poly.pdbx_seq_one_letter_code
_entity_poly.pdbx_strand_id
1 'polypeptide(L)'
;LFSYTERKEVVVEVFRSALDPFSDLGAAYYAAFGLKLQGASIPQNDNTFCQSILEKLKKDNYESVFYSSGLWKGAGCKGQLDNKAHIRQLVEDLKQDKLSVVDMYYAVKSVVDFGEKLANTPQIMKNLQAALKKDDSISSLGHAFHIAALLGGDVTPIFNRIEDAVVQADEVDGKFLQFEGGLSITGLIVSGAYRLASVANKPPPISAEQAVKFANYFLSRRSVQTAKGAYYLLDVLKIFTDNKYHIPVVVSLSGPGVVSQERPKVSVKVSNLLGESLPFGAMSVTVESATRSADDVVVLSKKKFEPGTDPSVFTV
;
A
#
# COMPACT_ATOMS: atom_id res chain seq x y z
N LEU A 1 -13.42 -13.98 4.89
CA LEU A 1 -12.43 -13.33 3.99
C LEU A 1 -11.20 -14.24 3.90
N PHE A 2 -10.51 -14.29 2.76
CA PHE A 2 -9.25 -15.05 2.63
C PHE A 2 -8.08 -14.17 3.09
N SER A 3 -7.08 -14.77 3.74
CA SER A 3 -5.83 -14.08 4.14
C SER A 3 -4.82 -14.06 3.00
N TYR A 4 -3.96 -13.03 2.94
CA TYR A 4 -2.83 -12.95 2.00
C TYR A 4 -1.82 -14.12 2.13
N THR A 5 -1.75 -14.78 3.29
CA THR A 5 -0.73 -15.78 3.65
C THR A 5 -0.57 -16.90 2.62
N GLU A 6 -1.65 -17.34 1.97
CA GLU A 6 -1.64 -18.44 1.00
C GLU A 6 -0.83 -18.15 -0.27
N ARG A 7 -0.46 -16.89 -0.53
CA ARG A 7 0.11 -16.45 -1.82
C ARG A 7 1.36 -15.59 -1.71
N LYS A 8 1.96 -15.58 -0.51
CA LYS A 8 3.21 -14.87 -0.28
C LYS A 8 4.30 -15.28 -1.27
N GLU A 9 4.42 -16.59 -1.55
CA GLU A 9 5.44 -17.13 -2.47
C GLU A 9 5.29 -16.63 -3.91
N VAL A 10 4.06 -16.65 -4.44
CA VAL A 10 3.78 -16.17 -5.81
C VAL A 10 4.16 -14.69 -5.96
N VAL A 11 3.82 -13.88 -4.97
CA VAL A 11 4.14 -12.43 -5.01
C VAL A 11 5.64 -12.18 -4.86
N VAL A 12 6.34 -12.99 -4.05
CA VAL A 12 7.81 -12.93 -3.97
C VAL A 12 8.44 -13.25 -5.32
N GLU A 13 7.94 -14.26 -6.02
CA GLU A 13 8.47 -14.64 -7.32
C GLU A 13 8.29 -13.53 -8.36
N VAL A 14 7.11 -12.88 -8.41
CA VAL A 14 6.87 -11.70 -9.27
C VAL A 14 7.92 -10.61 -9.05
N PHE A 15 8.36 -10.39 -7.81
CA PHE A 15 9.42 -9.42 -7.52
C PHE A 15 10.80 -9.92 -7.95
N ARG A 16 11.13 -11.19 -7.69
CA ARG A 16 12.43 -11.75 -8.09
C ARG A 16 12.62 -11.72 -9.60
N SER A 17 11.61 -12.14 -10.36
CA SER A 17 11.67 -12.13 -11.83
C SER A 17 11.78 -10.73 -12.43
N ALA A 18 11.41 -9.67 -11.68
CA ALA A 18 11.57 -8.28 -12.09
C ALA A 18 12.94 -7.69 -11.74
N LEU A 19 13.76 -8.38 -10.94
CA LEU A 19 15.11 -7.96 -10.56
C LEU A 19 16.20 -8.71 -11.33
N ASP A 20 15.94 -9.94 -11.77
CA ASP A 20 16.91 -10.79 -12.46
C ASP A 20 16.29 -11.45 -13.71
N PRO A 21 16.74 -11.09 -14.94
CA PRO A 21 17.75 -10.09 -15.24
C PRO A 21 17.23 -8.65 -15.09
N PHE A 22 18.09 -7.74 -14.64
CA PHE A 22 17.75 -6.34 -14.49
C PHE A 22 17.56 -5.64 -15.85
N SER A 23 16.30 -5.35 -16.19
CA SER A 23 15.93 -4.82 -17.51
C SER A 23 15.27 -3.43 -17.46
N ASP A 24 14.36 -3.22 -16.51
CA ASP A 24 13.54 -2.01 -16.39
C ASP A 24 13.66 -1.38 -15.00
N LEU A 25 13.88 -0.06 -14.93
CA LEU A 25 14.04 0.69 -13.69
C LEU A 25 12.76 0.66 -12.84
N GLY A 26 11.59 0.82 -13.47
CA GLY A 26 10.31 0.88 -12.77
C GLY A 26 9.94 -0.46 -12.15
N ALA A 27 10.00 -1.53 -12.94
CA ALA A 27 9.77 -2.90 -12.47
C ALA A 27 10.71 -3.26 -11.32
N ALA A 28 12.01 -2.97 -11.47
CA ALA A 28 13.00 -3.21 -10.43
C ALA A 28 12.73 -2.40 -9.16
N TYR A 29 12.34 -1.12 -9.28
CA TYR A 29 11.96 -0.29 -8.13
C TYR A 29 10.83 -0.92 -7.34
N TYR A 30 9.70 -1.21 -8.00
CA TYR A 30 8.54 -1.79 -7.31
C TYR A 30 8.86 -3.17 -6.73
N ALA A 31 9.68 -3.96 -7.40
CA ALA A 31 10.13 -5.25 -6.90
C ALA A 31 11.00 -5.14 -5.65
N ALA A 32 12.02 -4.28 -5.66
CA ALA A 32 12.91 -4.08 -4.53
C ALA A 32 12.14 -3.58 -3.29
N PHE A 33 11.29 -2.58 -3.45
CA PHE A 33 10.47 -2.07 -2.34
C PHE A 33 9.39 -3.06 -1.91
N GLY A 34 8.85 -3.86 -2.83
CA GLY A 34 7.92 -4.96 -2.54
C GLY A 34 8.56 -6.06 -1.67
N LEU A 35 9.79 -6.48 -1.98
CA LEU A 35 10.56 -7.42 -1.16
C LEU A 35 10.84 -6.84 0.23
N LYS A 36 11.20 -5.56 0.31
CA LYS A 36 11.41 -4.88 1.59
C LYS A 36 10.15 -4.86 2.46
N LEU A 37 8.96 -4.68 1.88
CA LEU A 37 7.70 -4.74 2.64
C LEU A 37 7.47 -6.10 3.30
N GLN A 38 8.02 -7.17 2.71
CA GLN A 38 7.96 -8.53 3.24
C GLN A 38 9.10 -8.89 4.20
N GLY A 39 10.02 -7.95 4.46
CA GLY A 39 11.23 -8.21 5.26
C GLY A 39 12.30 -9.01 4.53
N ALA A 40 12.18 -9.19 3.21
CA ALA A 40 13.21 -9.84 2.42
C ALA A 40 14.34 -8.86 2.05
N SER A 41 15.55 -9.40 1.91
CA SER A 41 16.71 -8.62 1.46
C SER A 41 16.59 -8.25 0.00
N ILE A 42 16.88 -6.99 -0.31
CA ILE A 42 17.18 -6.50 -1.67
C ILE A 42 18.62 -6.91 -1.99
N PRO A 43 19.02 -7.14 -3.25
CA PRO A 43 20.44 -7.21 -3.62
C PRO A 43 21.20 -5.98 -3.09
N GLN A 44 21.87 -6.13 -1.95
CA GLN A 44 22.52 -5.01 -1.26
C GLN A 44 23.96 -4.90 -1.72
N ASN A 45 24.36 -3.69 -2.11
CA ASN A 45 25.75 -3.36 -2.42
C ASN A 45 26.41 -4.35 -3.41
N ASP A 46 25.60 -4.90 -4.32
CA ASP A 46 26.08 -5.67 -5.47
C ASP A 46 26.57 -4.66 -6.51
N ASN A 47 27.89 -4.67 -6.76
CA ASN A 47 28.53 -3.77 -7.71
C ASN A 47 27.87 -3.84 -9.09
N THR A 48 27.36 -5.00 -9.50
CA THR A 48 26.68 -5.16 -10.80
C THR A 48 25.30 -4.52 -10.82
N PHE A 49 24.53 -4.64 -9.73
CA PHE A 49 23.21 -4.01 -9.60
C PHE A 49 23.32 -2.49 -9.54
N CYS A 50 24.22 -1.96 -8.70
CA CYS A 50 24.45 -0.52 -8.58
C CYS A 50 24.98 0.09 -9.88
N GLN A 51 25.87 -0.62 -10.60
CA GLN A 51 26.33 -0.22 -11.92
C GLN A 51 25.20 -0.20 -12.95
N SER A 52 24.31 -1.21 -12.94
CA SER A 52 23.15 -1.27 -13.84
C SER A 52 22.19 -0.09 -13.63
N ILE A 53 22.01 0.37 -12.38
CA ILE A 53 21.21 1.56 -12.07
C ILE A 53 21.84 2.81 -12.69
N LEU A 54 23.16 2.98 -12.58
CA LEU A 54 23.89 4.11 -13.17
C LEU A 54 23.76 4.13 -14.69
N GLU A 55 23.90 2.99 -15.34
CA GLU A 55 23.83 2.86 -16.81
C GLU A 55 22.44 3.17 -17.38
N LYS A 56 21.37 2.88 -16.62
CA LYS A 56 19.99 3.16 -17.04
C LYS A 56 19.47 4.55 -16.64
N LEU A 57 20.19 5.30 -15.79
CA LEU A 57 19.78 6.62 -15.33
C LEU A 57 19.71 7.62 -16.50
N LYS A 58 18.55 8.23 -16.70
CA LYS A 58 18.32 9.36 -17.62
C LYS A 58 18.01 10.62 -16.81
N LYS A 59 18.99 11.52 -16.68
CA LYS A 59 18.90 12.67 -15.79
C LYS A 59 17.86 13.71 -16.22
N ASP A 60 17.56 13.78 -17.51
CA ASP A 60 16.54 14.65 -18.10
C ASP A 60 15.10 14.13 -17.91
N ASN A 61 14.93 12.98 -17.26
CA ASN A 61 13.64 12.34 -17.05
C ASN A 61 13.38 12.13 -15.54
N TYR A 62 12.41 12.87 -14.98
CA TYR A 62 12.07 12.80 -13.55
C TYR A 62 11.72 11.39 -13.08
N GLU A 63 11.00 10.60 -13.88
CA GLU A 63 10.63 9.22 -13.55
C GLU A 63 11.88 8.32 -13.43
N SER A 64 12.82 8.44 -14.36
CA SER A 64 14.08 7.71 -14.32
C SER A 64 14.91 8.09 -13.09
N VAL A 65 15.00 9.38 -12.77
CA VAL A 65 15.69 9.86 -11.56
C VAL A 65 14.99 9.33 -10.30
N PHE A 66 13.66 9.31 -10.26
CA PHE A 66 12.87 8.75 -9.17
C PHE A 66 13.16 7.27 -8.93
N TYR A 67 13.06 6.42 -9.96
CA TYR A 67 13.33 5.00 -9.80
C TYR A 67 14.79 4.74 -9.42
N SER A 68 15.75 5.39 -10.09
CA SER A 68 17.17 5.20 -9.82
C SER A 68 17.57 5.67 -8.41
N SER A 69 17.11 6.84 -7.97
CA SER A 69 17.44 7.37 -6.62
C SER A 69 16.92 6.49 -5.50
N GLY A 70 15.67 6.02 -5.61
CA GLY A 70 15.11 5.12 -4.60
C GLY A 70 15.75 3.74 -4.62
N LEU A 71 16.07 3.17 -5.80
CA LEU A 71 16.82 1.92 -5.90
C LEU A 71 18.22 2.04 -5.31
N TRP A 72 18.94 3.11 -5.64
CA TRP A 72 20.29 3.37 -5.15
C TRP A 72 20.34 3.45 -3.63
N LYS A 73 19.42 4.23 -3.03
CA LYS A 73 19.28 4.32 -1.57
C LYS A 73 18.83 2.99 -0.96
N GLY A 74 17.84 2.33 -1.56
CA GLY A 74 17.25 1.10 -1.06
C GLY A 74 18.22 -0.09 -1.04
N ALA A 75 19.07 -0.19 -2.06
CA ALA A 75 20.11 -1.21 -2.18
C ALA A 75 21.40 -0.85 -1.41
N GLY A 76 21.50 0.36 -0.85
CA GLY A 76 22.68 0.82 -0.12
C GLY A 76 23.91 0.98 -1.02
N CYS A 77 23.70 1.37 -2.28
CA CYS A 77 24.78 1.58 -3.24
C CYS A 77 25.76 2.67 -2.76
N LYS A 78 27.06 2.40 -2.88
CA LYS A 78 28.13 3.32 -2.49
C LYS A 78 28.48 4.26 -3.65
N GLY A 79 28.91 5.47 -3.30
CA GLY A 79 29.31 6.50 -4.27
C GLY A 79 28.18 7.49 -4.56
N GLN A 80 28.27 8.14 -5.73
CA GLN A 80 27.37 9.22 -6.10
C GLN A 80 26.56 8.83 -7.34
N LEU A 81 25.25 8.60 -7.17
CA LEU A 81 24.33 8.39 -8.29
C LEU A 81 24.22 9.65 -9.16
N ASP A 82 24.16 10.83 -8.53
CA ASP A 82 23.96 12.09 -9.21
C ASP A 82 24.73 13.26 -8.59
N ASN A 83 25.04 14.26 -9.41
CA ASN A 83 25.82 15.42 -8.99
C ASN A 83 24.97 16.44 -8.22
N LYS A 84 25.62 17.22 -7.35
CA LYS A 84 24.95 18.23 -6.51
C LYS A 84 24.23 19.32 -7.33
N ALA A 85 24.69 19.60 -8.54
CA ALA A 85 24.07 20.63 -9.39
C ALA A 85 22.69 20.17 -9.87
N HIS A 86 22.58 18.92 -10.31
CA HIS A 86 21.29 18.36 -10.75
C HIS A 86 20.32 18.20 -9.58
N ILE A 87 20.78 17.74 -8.41
CA ILE A 87 19.91 17.63 -7.23
C ILE A 87 19.36 19.02 -6.82
N ARG A 88 20.18 20.07 -6.90
CA ARG A 88 19.70 21.46 -6.69
C ARG A 88 18.70 21.89 -7.75
N GLN A 89 18.92 21.51 -9.01
CA GLN A 89 17.97 21.81 -10.09
C GLN A 89 16.59 21.21 -9.80
N LEU A 90 16.50 19.95 -9.36
CA LEU A 90 15.22 19.34 -8.95
C LEU A 90 14.50 20.15 -7.87
N VAL A 91 15.26 20.67 -6.89
CA VAL A 91 14.70 21.53 -5.83
C VAL A 91 14.23 22.87 -6.38
N GLU A 92 14.95 23.47 -7.32
CA GLU A 92 14.52 24.71 -7.97
C GLU A 92 13.31 24.50 -8.88
N ASP A 93 13.21 23.38 -9.59
CA ASP A 93 12.07 23.05 -10.45
C ASP A 93 10.77 22.89 -9.64
N LEU A 94 10.86 22.31 -8.43
CA LEU A 94 9.73 22.23 -7.49
C LEU A 94 9.20 23.59 -7.03
N LYS A 95 10.01 24.65 -7.12
CA LYS A 95 9.59 26.03 -6.80
C LYS A 95 8.93 26.72 -7.98
N GLN A 96 8.97 26.15 -9.18
CA GLN A 96 8.32 26.69 -10.36
C GLN A 96 6.92 26.08 -10.55
N ASP A 97 5.97 26.88 -11.05
CA ASP A 97 4.63 26.39 -11.46
C ASP A 97 4.66 25.86 -12.90
N LYS A 98 5.42 24.79 -13.13
CA LYS A 98 5.60 24.17 -14.46
C LYS A 98 5.47 22.66 -14.48
N LEU A 99 5.76 21.99 -13.37
CA LEU A 99 5.73 20.54 -13.31
C LEU A 99 4.29 20.02 -13.26
N SER A 100 4.07 18.87 -13.91
CA SER A 100 2.86 18.08 -13.68
C SER A 100 2.87 17.53 -12.25
N VAL A 101 1.71 17.14 -11.71
CA VAL A 101 1.64 16.56 -10.36
C VAL A 101 2.48 15.28 -10.24
N VAL A 102 2.54 14.49 -11.31
CA VAL A 102 3.35 13.26 -11.38
C VAL A 102 4.85 13.59 -11.36
N ASP A 103 5.30 14.56 -12.17
CA ASP A 103 6.71 14.99 -12.17
C ASP A 103 7.10 15.62 -10.82
N MET A 104 6.19 16.36 -10.18
CA MET A 104 6.39 16.85 -8.82
C MET A 104 6.59 15.69 -7.83
N TYR A 105 5.80 14.61 -7.94
CA TYR A 105 5.95 13.43 -7.07
C TYR A 105 7.33 12.79 -7.27
N TYR A 106 7.72 12.59 -8.51
CA TYR A 106 9.03 12.05 -8.84
C TYR A 106 10.17 12.91 -8.31
N ALA A 107 10.14 14.22 -8.56
CA ALA A 107 11.17 15.15 -8.07
C ALA A 107 11.23 15.22 -6.53
N VAL A 108 10.08 15.34 -5.85
CA VAL A 108 10.02 15.37 -4.37
C VAL A 108 10.63 14.11 -3.79
N LYS A 109 10.26 12.95 -4.32
CA LYS A 109 10.72 11.67 -3.81
C LYS A 109 12.21 11.46 -4.10
N SER A 110 12.69 11.87 -5.29
CA SER A 110 14.13 11.87 -5.60
C SER A 110 14.95 12.71 -4.65
N VAL A 111 14.53 13.94 -4.34
CA VAL A 111 15.24 14.82 -3.40
C VAL A 111 15.37 14.15 -2.02
N VAL A 112 14.28 13.54 -1.53
CA VAL A 112 14.28 12.78 -0.26
C VAL A 112 15.16 11.53 -0.32
N ASP A 113 15.22 10.87 -1.49
CA ASP A 113 16.05 9.67 -1.67
C ASP A 113 17.53 9.99 -1.87
N PHE A 114 17.88 11.19 -2.32
CA PHE A 114 19.25 11.72 -2.24
C PHE A 114 19.65 12.16 -0.82
N GLY A 115 18.73 12.13 0.14
CA GLY A 115 18.98 12.54 1.52
C GLY A 115 19.01 14.06 1.72
N GLU A 116 18.57 14.82 0.71
CA GLU A 116 18.44 16.27 0.80
C GLU A 116 17.09 16.65 1.44
N LYS A 117 17.05 17.82 2.07
CA LYS A 117 15.81 18.35 2.67
C LYS A 117 14.99 19.08 1.60
N LEU A 118 13.67 18.88 1.64
CA LEU A 118 12.72 19.68 0.87
C LEU A 118 12.69 21.10 1.46
N ALA A 119 13.35 22.05 0.79
CA ALA A 119 13.31 23.46 1.18
C ALA A 119 12.04 24.15 0.63
N ASN A 120 11.57 25.20 1.30
CA ASN A 120 10.42 26.01 0.87
C ASN A 120 9.12 25.19 0.68
N THR A 121 8.83 24.25 1.57
CA THR A 121 7.64 23.38 1.48
C THR A 121 6.31 24.14 1.31
N PRO A 122 6.08 25.36 1.87
CA PRO A 122 4.86 26.11 1.60
C PRO A 122 4.72 26.54 0.13
N GLN A 123 5.84 26.89 -0.52
CA GLN A 123 5.83 27.24 -1.95
C GLN A 123 5.60 26.00 -2.82
N ILE A 124 6.21 24.87 -2.47
CA ILE A 124 5.96 23.59 -3.18
C ILE A 124 4.49 23.19 -3.03
N MET A 125 3.90 23.34 -1.83
CA MET A 125 2.48 23.08 -1.58
C MET A 125 1.57 24.01 -2.39
N LYS A 126 1.92 25.29 -2.53
CA LYS A 126 1.21 26.24 -3.40
C LYS A 126 1.26 25.82 -4.87
N ASN A 127 2.43 25.39 -5.35
CA ASN A 127 2.60 24.92 -6.72
C ASN A 127 1.85 23.61 -6.97
N LEU A 128 1.83 22.70 -5.99
CA LEU A 128 1.05 21.47 -6.08
C LEU A 128 -0.45 21.77 -6.24
N GLN A 129 -0.98 22.73 -5.47
CA GLN A 129 -2.37 23.17 -5.62
C GLN A 129 -2.61 23.84 -6.99
N ALA A 130 -1.64 24.57 -7.53
CA ALA A 130 -1.75 25.15 -8.87
C ALA A 130 -1.75 24.07 -9.98
N ALA A 131 -0.91 23.04 -9.84
CA ALA A 131 -0.89 21.89 -10.74
C ALA A 131 -2.21 21.09 -10.68
N LEU A 132 -2.77 20.88 -9.48
CA LEU A 132 -4.07 20.23 -9.31
C LEU A 132 -5.25 21.03 -9.88
N LYS A 133 -5.12 22.34 -10.06
CA LYS A 133 -6.14 23.12 -10.78
C LYS A 133 -6.10 22.87 -12.29
N LYS A 134 -4.98 22.37 -12.81
CA LYS A 134 -4.79 22.05 -14.24
C LYS A 134 -5.15 20.59 -14.53
N ASP A 135 -4.88 19.70 -13.58
CA ASP A 135 -5.20 18.26 -13.66
C ASP A 135 -5.54 17.73 -12.26
N ASP A 136 -6.82 17.51 -12.02
CA ASP A 136 -7.37 16.87 -10.81
C ASP A 136 -7.83 15.43 -11.05
N SER A 137 -7.28 14.77 -12.07
CA SER A 137 -7.52 13.35 -12.29
C SER A 137 -7.19 12.53 -11.04
N ILE A 138 -7.85 11.38 -10.91
CA ILE A 138 -7.66 10.49 -9.77
C ILE A 138 -6.20 10.06 -9.56
N SER A 139 -5.45 9.88 -10.65
CA SER A 139 -4.00 9.64 -10.58
C SER A 139 -3.26 10.82 -9.95
N SER A 140 -3.55 12.05 -10.40
CA SER A 140 -2.93 13.27 -9.87
C SER A 140 -3.29 13.53 -8.42
N LEU A 141 -4.53 13.28 -7.99
CA LEU A 141 -4.91 13.32 -6.57
C LEU A 141 -4.11 12.31 -5.73
N GLY A 142 -3.99 11.06 -6.21
CA GLY A 142 -3.17 10.04 -5.55
C GLY A 142 -1.72 10.50 -5.33
N HIS A 143 -1.07 10.99 -6.38
CA HIS A 143 0.31 11.54 -6.28
C HIS A 143 0.38 12.74 -5.33
N ALA A 144 -0.59 13.65 -5.38
CA ALA A 144 -0.65 14.80 -4.49
C ALA A 144 -0.72 14.40 -3.01
N PHE A 145 -1.44 13.33 -2.67
CA PHE A 145 -1.51 12.85 -1.29
C PHE A 145 -0.14 12.40 -0.78
N HIS A 146 0.62 11.67 -1.60
CA HIS A 146 1.98 11.27 -1.26
C HIS A 146 2.93 12.46 -1.16
N ILE A 147 2.85 13.44 -2.08
CA ILE A 147 3.65 14.67 -2.00
C ILE A 147 3.37 15.41 -0.70
N ALA A 148 2.10 15.66 -0.38
CA ALA A 148 1.72 16.38 0.82
C ALA A 148 2.17 15.65 2.10
N ALA A 149 2.11 14.32 2.12
CA ALA A 149 2.61 13.52 3.23
C ALA A 149 4.13 13.67 3.43
N LEU A 150 4.89 13.84 2.34
CA LEU A 150 6.34 14.07 2.40
C LEU A 150 6.71 15.51 2.77
N LEU A 151 5.93 16.50 2.33
CA LEU A 151 6.16 17.91 2.64
C LEU A 151 5.87 18.25 4.10
N GLY A 152 4.84 17.62 4.68
CA GLY A 152 4.35 17.96 6.03
C GLY A 152 3.86 19.40 6.13
N GLY A 153 3.91 19.98 7.33
CA GLY A 153 3.42 21.33 7.60
C GLY A 153 1.89 21.42 7.51
N ASP A 154 1.37 22.50 6.92
CA ASP A 154 -0.07 22.62 6.67
C ASP A 154 -0.47 21.80 5.44
N VAL A 155 -0.93 20.58 5.70
CA VAL A 155 -1.41 19.64 4.68
C VAL A 155 -2.92 19.73 4.44
N THR A 156 -3.62 20.62 5.15
CA THR A 156 -5.09 20.74 5.12
C THR A 156 -5.65 20.90 3.72
N PRO A 157 -5.07 21.74 2.82
CA PRO A 157 -5.63 21.94 1.48
C PRO A 157 -5.68 20.66 0.64
N ILE A 158 -4.70 19.76 0.82
CA ILE A 158 -4.62 18.50 0.09
C ILE A 158 -5.41 17.40 0.82
N PHE A 159 -5.39 17.41 2.16
CA PHE A 159 -6.15 16.46 2.96
C PHE A 159 -7.65 16.53 2.67
N ASN A 160 -8.20 17.74 2.50
CA ASN A 160 -9.61 17.92 2.15
C ASN A 160 -9.98 17.31 0.78
N ARG A 161 -9.01 17.12 -0.13
CA ARG A 161 -9.23 16.49 -1.44
C ARG A 161 -9.32 14.95 -1.36
N ILE A 162 -9.07 14.33 -0.20
CA ILE A 162 -9.25 12.87 -0.04
C ILE A 162 -10.72 12.50 -0.26
N GLU A 163 -11.66 13.28 0.28
CA GLU A 163 -13.10 13.02 0.11
C GLU A 163 -13.49 13.10 -1.38
N ASP A 164 -13.02 14.14 -2.08
CA ASP A 164 -13.22 14.30 -3.53
C ASP A 164 -12.72 13.10 -4.34
N ALA A 165 -11.61 12.49 -3.92
CA ALA A 165 -11.14 11.27 -4.55
C ALA A 165 -12.06 10.10 -4.18
N VAL A 166 -12.34 9.87 -2.89
CA VAL A 166 -13.09 8.71 -2.41
C VAL A 166 -14.49 8.59 -3.03
N VAL A 167 -15.18 9.71 -3.28
CA VAL A 167 -16.51 9.71 -3.92
C VAL A 167 -16.49 9.29 -5.39
N GLN A 168 -15.32 9.25 -6.03
CA GLN A 168 -15.14 8.76 -7.41
C GLN A 168 -14.79 7.26 -7.47
N ALA A 169 -14.72 6.58 -6.32
CA ALA A 169 -14.50 5.14 -6.31
C ALA A 169 -15.73 4.40 -6.83
N ASP A 170 -15.52 3.47 -7.76
CA ASP A 170 -16.54 2.57 -8.26
C ASP A 170 -16.84 1.47 -7.23
N GLU A 171 -18.12 1.32 -6.91
CA GLU A 171 -18.61 0.19 -6.13
C GLU A 171 -18.93 -1.00 -7.05
N VAL A 172 -18.34 -2.15 -6.76
CA VAL A 172 -18.57 -3.40 -7.51
C VAL A 172 -19.25 -4.43 -6.62
N ASP A 173 -20.42 -4.90 -7.05
CA ASP A 173 -21.24 -5.94 -6.41
C ASP A 173 -21.54 -5.71 -4.92
N GLY A 174 -21.54 -4.45 -4.46
CA GLY A 174 -21.72 -4.11 -3.05
C GLY A 174 -20.54 -4.51 -2.14
N LYS A 175 -19.45 -5.03 -2.71
CA LYS A 175 -18.37 -5.72 -1.97
C LYS A 175 -17.02 -5.06 -2.09
N PHE A 176 -16.77 -4.36 -3.19
CA PHE A 176 -15.48 -3.79 -3.52
C PHE A 176 -15.60 -2.31 -3.83
N LEU A 177 -14.56 -1.56 -3.46
CA LEU A 177 -14.32 -0.23 -3.98
C LEU A 177 -13.01 -0.24 -4.75
N GLN A 178 -13.04 0.35 -5.94
CA GLN A 178 -11.88 0.48 -6.81
C GLN A 178 -11.92 1.82 -7.52
N PHE A 179 -10.80 2.23 -8.10
CA PHE A 179 -10.75 3.38 -8.99
C PHE A 179 -10.52 2.94 -10.43
N GLU A 180 -10.92 3.80 -11.37
CA GLU A 180 -10.47 3.72 -12.75
C GLU A 180 -8.93 3.66 -12.79
N GLY A 181 -8.37 2.80 -13.64
CA GLY A 181 -6.94 2.49 -13.65
C GLY A 181 -6.52 1.30 -12.76
N GLY A 182 -7.48 0.68 -12.06
CA GLY A 182 -7.33 -0.65 -11.46
C GLY A 182 -6.42 -0.69 -10.23
N LEU A 183 -5.74 -1.82 -10.02
CA LEU A 183 -5.01 -2.14 -8.77
C LEU A 183 -3.98 -1.08 -8.38
N SER A 184 -3.15 -0.64 -9.33
CA SER A 184 -2.06 0.29 -9.03
C SER A 184 -2.57 1.69 -8.67
N ILE A 185 -3.59 2.18 -9.38
CA ILE A 185 -4.18 3.50 -9.10
C ILE A 185 -4.97 3.47 -7.79
N THR A 186 -5.77 2.42 -7.58
CA THR A 186 -6.46 2.20 -6.31
C THR A 186 -5.47 2.14 -5.14
N GLY A 187 -4.36 1.44 -5.34
CA GLY A 187 -3.27 1.36 -4.35
C GLY A 187 -2.63 2.70 -4.04
N LEU A 188 -2.29 3.47 -5.08
CA LEU A 188 -1.71 4.81 -4.97
C LEU A 188 -2.57 5.74 -4.12
N ILE A 189 -3.88 5.77 -4.37
CA ILE A 189 -4.83 6.67 -3.69
C ILE A 189 -5.02 6.26 -2.25
N VAL A 190 -5.32 4.98 -2.00
CA VAL A 190 -5.56 4.47 -0.65
C VAL A 190 -4.31 4.62 0.21
N SER A 191 -3.13 4.25 -0.29
CA SER A 191 -1.89 4.43 0.47
C SER A 191 -1.57 5.91 0.70
N GLY A 192 -1.79 6.76 -0.30
CA GLY A 192 -1.57 8.20 -0.21
C GLY A 192 -2.47 8.86 0.83
N ALA A 193 -3.77 8.56 0.80
CA ALA A 193 -4.76 9.07 1.74
C ALA A 193 -4.42 8.71 3.19
N TYR A 194 -4.05 7.46 3.47
CA TYR A 194 -3.71 7.02 4.83
C TYR A 194 -2.37 7.60 5.32
N ARG A 195 -1.37 7.71 4.43
CA ARG A 195 -0.09 8.36 4.77
C ARG A 195 -0.29 9.85 5.07
N LEU A 196 -1.08 10.55 4.25
CA LEU A 196 -1.44 11.94 4.45
C LEU A 196 -2.24 12.14 5.74
N ALA A 197 -3.20 11.26 6.02
CA ALA A 197 -3.96 11.26 7.26
C ALA A 197 -3.10 11.07 8.50
N SER A 198 -2.06 10.22 8.43
CA SER A 198 -1.09 10.06 9.51
C SER A 198 -0.36 11.37 9.83
N VAL A 199 0.08 12.09 8.79
CA VAL A 199 0.76 13.39 8.90
C VAL A 199 -0.18 14.49 9.38
N ALA A 200 -1.42 14.50 8.90
CA ALA A 200 -2.46 15.42 9.34
C ALA A 200 -2.95 15.15 10.77
N ASN A 201 -2.61 13.98 11.33
CA ASN A 201 -3.13 13.46 12.59
C ASN A 201 -4.67 13.54 12.68
N LYS A 202 -5.34 13.24 11.55
CA LYS A 202 -6.79 13.23 11.39
C LYS A 202 -7.19 11.97 10.63
N PRO A 203 -8.31 11.32 10.98
CA PRO A 203 -8.80 10.16 10.24
C PRO A 203 -9.09 10.56 8.79
N PRO A 204 -8.68 9.76 7.79
CA PRO A 204 -9.04 10.06 6.41
C PRO A 204 -10.57 10.05 6.27
N PRO A 205 -11.17 10.88 5.38
CA PRO A 205 -12.60 10.85 5.09
C PRO A 205 -12.97 9.60 4.27
N ILE A 206 -12.81 8.44 4.90
CA ILE A 206 -13.11 7.09 4.43
C ILE A 206 -13.85 6.43 5.59
N SER A 207 -15.07 5.96 5.37
CA SER A 207 -15.82 5.23 6.39
C SER A 207 -15.22 3.83 6.64
N ALA A 208 -15.56 3.23 7.79
CA ALA A 208 -15.17 1.85 8.09
C ALA A 208 -15.66 0.85 7.03
N GLU A 209 -16.88 1.05 6.48
CA GLU A 209 -17.41 0.22 5.41
C GLU A 209 -16.60 0.37 4.12
N GLN A 210 -16.27 1.60 3.72
CA GLN A 210 -15.44 1.85 2.54
C GLN A 210 -14.04 1.23 2.71
N ALA A 211 -13.44 1.34 3.90
CA ALA A 211 -12.16 0.69 4.20
C ALA A 211 -12.24 -0.84 4.05
N VAL A 212 -13.34 -1.46 4.50
CA VAL A 212 -13.60 -2.90 4.29
C VAL A 212 -13.77 -3.22 2.80
N LYS A 213 -14.52 -2.41 2.04
CA LYS A 213 -14.68 -2.63 0.58
C LYS A 213 -13.36 -2.49 -0.18
N PHE A 214 -12.50 -1.53 0.18
CA PHE A 214 -11.14 -1.46 -0.36
C PHE A 214 -10.30 -2.68 0.05
N ALA A 215 -10.33 -3.10 1.31
CA ALA A 215 -9.60 -4.29 1.77
C ALA A 215 -10.03 -5.55 1.00
N ASN A 216 -11.34 -5.73 0.80
CA ASN A 216 -11.91 -6.81 0.00
C ASN A 216 -11.42 -6.76 -1.45
N TYR A 217 -11.37 -5.56 -2.04
CA TYR A 217 -10.85 -5.35 -3.38
C TYR A 217 -9.41 -5.87 -3.50
N PHE A 218 -8.51 -5.43 -2.62
CA PHE A 218 -7.11 -5.85 -2.62
C PHE A 218 -6.96 -7.36 -2.39
N LEU A 219 -7.67 -7.94 -1.41
CA LEU A 219 -7.65 -9.38 -1.17
C LEU A 219 -8.23 -10.21 -2.32
N SER A 220 -9.12 -9.64 -3.14
CA SER A 220 -9.65 -10.32 -4.34
C SER A 220 -8.65 -10.35 -5.50
N ARG A 221 -7.60 -9.51 -5.50
CA ARG A 221 -6.61 -9.47 -6.59
C ARG A 221 -5.63 -10.63 -6.48
N ARG A 222 -6.10 -11.79 -6.94
CA ARG A 222 -5.42 -13.04 -6.70
C ARG A 222 -4.18 -13.27 -7.57
N SER A 223 -4.24 -12.84 -8.82
CA SER A 223 -3.25 -13.20 -9.83
C SER A 223 -2.46 -11.98 -10.29
N VAL A 224 -1.89 -11.21 -9.36
CA VAL A 224 -1.08 -10.04 -9.74
C VAL A 224 0.22 -10.50 -10.38
N GLN A 225 0.46 -10.09 -11.63
CA GLN A 225 1.62 -10.54 -12.43
C GLN A 225 2.70 -9.46 -12.61
N THR A 226 2.44 -8.21 -12.21
CA THR A 226 3.38 -7.11 -12.37
C THR A 226 3.95 -6.68 -11.03
N ALA A 227 5.24 -6.34 -11.00
CA ALA A 227 5.90 -5.84 -9.79
C ALA A 227 5.20 -4.59 -9.23
N LYS A 228 4.77 -3.65 -10.11
CA LYS A 228 4.02 -2.45 -9.70
C LYS A 228 2.70 -2.80 -9.00
N GLY A 229 1.90 -3.69 -9.59
CA GLY A 229 0.64 -4.10 -8.98
C GLY A 229 0.86 -4.83 -7.66
N ALA A 230 1.86 -5.71 -7.60
CA ALA A 230 2.18 -6.51 -6.43
C ALA A 230 2.69 -5.63 -5.27
N TYR A 231 3.49 -4.62 -5.58
CA TYR A 231 3.93 -3.61 -4.62
C TYR A 231 2.73 -2.85 -4.02
N TYR A 232 1.85 -2.30 -4.86
CA TYR A 232 0.71 -1.52 -4.37
C TYR A 232 -0.30 -2.37 -3.59
N LEU A 233 -0.50 -3.63 -3.99
CA LEU A 233 -1.26 -4.60 -3.23
C LEU A 233 -0.68 -4.73 -1.81
N LEU A 234 0.61 -5.03 -1.70
CA LEU A 234 1.27 -5.22 -0.41
C LEU A 234 1.35 -3.96 0.44
N ASP A 235 1.61 -2.80 -0.18
CA ASP A 235 1.72 -1.53 0.53
C ASP A 235 0.40 -1.21 1.23
N VAL A 236 -0.73 -1.33 0.54
CA VAL A 236 -2.05 -1.10 1.14
C VAL A 236 -2.41 -2.15 2.18
N LEU A 237 -2.19 -3.44 1.90
CA LEU A 237 -2.46 -4.49 2.87
C LEU A 237 -1.69 -4.22 4.18
N LYS A 238 -0.41 -3.82 4.09
CA LYS A 238 0.42 -3.48 5.24
C LYS A 238 -0.03 -2.20 5.97
N ILE A 239 -0.51 -1.19 5.24
CA ILE A 239 -1.13 -0.02 5.87
C ILE A 239 -2.36 -0.43 6.66
N PHE A 240 -3.21 -1.30 6.11
CA PHE A 240 -4.42 -1.80 6.78
C PHE A 240 -4.14 -2.76 7.94
N THR A 241 -2.94 -3.32 8.07
CA THR A 241 -2.58 -4.10 9.25
C THR A 241 -2.15 -3.25 10.43
N ASP A 242 -1.59 -2.06 10.18
CA ASP A 242 -1.00 -1.20 11.21
C ASP A 242 -1.19 0.28 10.86
N ASN A 243 -2.38 0.80 11.17
CA ASN A 243 -2.64 2.24 11.12
C ASN A 243 -3.58 2.67 12.27
N LYS A 244 -3.62 3.98 12.51
CA LYS A 244 -4.36 4.57 13.64
C LYS A 244 -5.88 4.65 13.46
N TYR A 245 -6.41 4.33 12.28
CA TYR A 245 -7.77 4.70 11.89
C TYR A 245 -8.66 3.50 11.58
N HIS A 246 -8.32 2.74 10.55
CA HIS A 246 -9.13 1.61 10.07
C HIS A 246 -8.25 0.38 9.92
N ILE A 247 -8.41 -0.61 10.79
CA ILE A 247 -7.75 -1.91 10.68
C ILE A 247 -8.84 -2.95 10.44
N PRO A 248 -9.09 -3.33 9.17
CA PRO A 248 -10.03 -4.38 8.82
C PRO A 248 -9.61 -5.73 9.41
N VAL A 249 -10.60 -6.49 9.90
CA VAL A 249 -10.39 -7.81 10.50
C VAL A 249 -10.77 -8.91 9.52
N VAL A 250 -9.91 -9.92 9.40
CA VAL A 250 -10.19 -11.14 8.66
C VAL A 250 -10.66 -12.22 9.62
N VAL A 251 -11.88 -12.70 9.40
CA VAL A 251 -12.38 -13.95 9.98
C VAL A 251 -12.40 -15.01 8.88
N SER A 252 -11.68 -16.11 9.11
CA SER A 252 -11.61 -17.27 8.22
C SER A 252 -11.84 -18.56 9.00
N LEU A 253 -12.31 -19.61 8.32
CA LEU A 253 -12.39 -20.93 8.94
C LEU A 253 -10.98 -21.47 9.16
N SER A 254 -10.77 -22.09 10.32
CA SER A 254 -9.55 -22.83 10.65
C SER A 254 -9.89 -24.31 10.54
N GLY A 255 -9.46 -24.96 9.46
CA GLY A 255 -9.78 -26.35 9.14
C GLY A 255 -10.85 -26.52 8.07
N PRO A 256 -11.41 -27.75 7.89
CA PRO A 256 -12.16 -28.14 6.70
C PRO A 256 -13.51 -27.46 6.50
N GLY A 257 -13.93 -26.57 7.41
CA GLY A 257 -15.19 -25.81 7.29
C GLY A 257 -16.47 -26.65 7.32
N VAL A 258 -16.35 -27.97 7.53
CA VAL A 258 -17.45 -28.93 7.61
C VAL A 258 -17.45 -29.55 8.99
N VAL A 259 -18.61 -29.46 9.66
CA VAL A 259 -18.86 -30.10 10.95
C VAL A 259 -19.49 -31.46 10.70
N SER A 260 -18.92 -32.51 11.28
CA SER A 260 -19.46 -33.87 11.25
C SER A 260 -19.42 -34.48 12.65
N GLN A 261 -20.01 -35.66 12.85
CA GLN A 261 -19.87 -36.37 14.13
C GLN A 261 -18.40 -36.67 14.46
N GLU A 262 -17.58 -36.94 13.45
CA GLU A 262 -16.14 -37.19 13.59
C GLU A 262 -15.34 -35.90 13.84
N ARG A 263 -15.88 -34.73 13.44
CA ARG A 263 -15.28 -33.40 13.63
C ARG A 263 -16.35 -32.41 14.11
N PRO A 264 -16.77 -32.48 15.38
CA PRO A 264 -17.92 -31.73 15.88
C PRO A 264 -17.61 -30.26 16.22
N LYS A 265 -16.36 -29.83 16.04
CA LYS A 265 -15.88 -28.51 16.44
C LYS A 265 -15.80 -27.57 15.24
N VAL A 266 -16.15 -26.31 15.46
CA VAL A 266 -15.89 -25.23 14.50
C VAL A 266 -14.74 -24.39 15.03
N SER A 267 -13.69 -24.24 14.24
CA SER A 267 -12.59 -23.33 14.56
C SER A 267 -12.55 -22.18 13.55
N VAL A 268 -12.33 -20.97 14.03
CA VAL A 268 -12.14 -19.78 13.21
C VAL A 268 -10.81 -19.14 13.55
N LYS A 269 -10.15 -18.56 12.56
CA LYS A 269 -8.99 -17.69 12.73
C LYS A 269 -9.41 -16.24 12.57
N VAL A 270 -9.04 -15.41 13.53
CA VAL A 270 -9.24 -13.96 13.55
C VAL A 270 -7.88 -13.29 13.43
N SER A 271 -7.65 -12.58 12.33
CA SER A 271 -6.34 -12.03 12.00
C SER A 271 -6.44 -10.69 11.27
N ASN A 272 -5.31 -10.02 11.09
CA ASN A 272 -5.20 -8.89 10.16
C ASN A 272 -5.20 -9.38 8.70
N LEU A 273 -5.13 -8.46 7.73
CA LEU A 273 -5.17 -8.81 6.31
C LEU A 273 -3.99 -9.67 5.82
N LEU A 274 -2.87 -9.67 6.56
CA LEU A 274 -1.68 -10.47 6.27
C LEU A 274 -1.70 -11.85 6.99
N GLY A 275 -2.72 -12.11 7.79
CA GLY A 275 -2.88 -13.36 8.54
C GLY A 275 -2.13 -13.39 9.88
N GLU A 276 -1.66 -12.24 10.33
CA GLU A 276 -0.96 -12.04 11.60
C GLU A 276 -1.95 -11.66 12.71
N SER A 277 -1.50 -11.72 13.97
CA SER A 277 -2.32 -11.32 15.12
C SER A 277 -2.73 -9.85 15.05
N LEU A 278 -3.94 -9.55 15.53
CA LEU A 278 -4.44 -8.17 15.59
C LEU A 278 -3.71 -7.36 16.68
N PRO A 279 -3.52 -6.04 16.49
CA PRO A 279 -2.79 -5.18 17.43
C PRO A 279 -3.60 -4.78 18.67
N PHE A 280 -4.81 -5.31 18.86
CA PHE A 280 -5.78 -4.87 19.88
C PHE A 280 -5.71 -5.65 21.20
N GLY A 281 -4.79 -6.60 21.32
CA GLY A 281 -4.70 -7.48 22.49
C GLY A 281 -5.76 -8.59 22.50
N ALA A 282 -6.16 -9.04 23.69
CA ALA A 282 -7.06 -10.18 23.85
C ALA A 282 -8.49 -9.84 23.36
N MET A 283 -9.11 -10.77 22.65
CA MET A 283 -10.45 -10.61 22.08
C MET A 283 -11.39 -11.72 22.53
N SER A 284 -12.69 -11.45 22.47
CA SER A 284 -13.74 -12.46 22.62
C SER A 284 -14.46 -12.66 21.29
N VAL A 285 -14.63 -13.92 20.88
CA VAL A 285 -15.39 -14.30 19.68
C VAL A 285 -16.65 -15.02 20.11
N THR A 286 -17.79 -14.59 19.57
CA THR A 286 -19.11 -15.20 19.83
C THR A 286 -19.77 -15.48 18.48
N VAL A 287 -20.31 -16.68 18.28
CA VAL A 287 -21.20 -16.94 17.14
C VAL A 287 -22.60 -16.47 17.47
N GLU A 288 -23.19 -15.66 16.59
CA GLU A 288 -24.59 -15.26 16.72
C GLU A 288 -25.53 -16.43 16.42
N SER A 289 -25.32 -17.08 15.28
CA SER A 289 -26.05 -18.28 14.87
C SER A 289 -25.23 -19.15 13.93
N ALA A 290 -25.41 -20.47 13.99
CA ALA A 290 -25.04 -21.40 12.93
C ALA A 290 -26.25 -22.27 12.59
N THR A 291 -26.48 -22.50 11.31
CA THR A 291 -27.60 -23.31 10.80
C THR A 291 -27.09 -24.54 10.07
N ARG A 292 -27.87 -25.62 10.13
CA ARG A 292 -27.61 -26.82 9.34
C ARG A 292 -28.00 -26.57 7.88
N SER A 293 -27.08 -26.80 6.94
CA SER A 293 -27.30 -26.50 5.52
C SER A 293 -28.47 -27.23 4.86
N ALA A 294 -28.93 -28.35 5.44
CA ALA A 294 -30.00 -29.16 4.86
C ALA A 294 -31.41 -28.57 5.06
N ASP A 295 -31.62 -27.82 6.15
CA ASP A 295 -32.96 -27.40 6.59
C ASP A 295 -32.99 -26.09 7.39
N ASP A 296 -31.87 -25.35 7.41
CA ASP A 296 -31.69 -24.07 8.09
C ASP A 296 -31.97 -24.07 9.60
N VAL A 297 -32.06 -25.26 10.23
CA VAL A 297 -32.25 -25.38 11.67
C VAL A 297 -31.02 -24.84 12.39
N VAL A 298 -31.25 -23.93 13.34
CA VAL A 298 -30.20 -23.36 14.19
C VAL A 298 -29.61 -24.47 15.09
N VAL A 299 -28.31 -24.73 14.93
CA VAL A 299 -27.56 -25.74 15.70
C VAL A 299 -26.63 -25.12 16.74
N LEU A 300 -26.28 -23.85 16.59
CA LEU A 300 -25.53 -23.05 17.57
C LEU A 300 -26.12 -21.64 17.62
N SER A 301 -26.25 -21.05 18.80
CA SER A 301 -26.63 -19.64 18.94
C SER A 301 -25.97 -19.03 20.17
N LYS A 302 -25.46 -17.79 20.00
CA LYS A 302 -24.83 -16.97 21.05
C LYS A 302 -23.76 -17.69 21.86
N LYS A 303 -23.06 -18.65 21.26
CA LYS A 303 -22.03 -19.44 21.94
C LYS A 303 -20.67 -18.75 21.81
N LYS A 304 -20.01 -18.54 22.94
CA LYS A 304 -18.66 -17.98 22.98
C LYS A 304 -17.66 -19.05 22.53
N PHE A 305 -16.71 -18.66 21.69
CA PHE A 305 -15.61 -19.53 21.31
C PHE A 305 -14.51 -19.47 22.38
N GLU A 306 -13.86 -20.59 22.59
CA GLU A 306 -12.69 -20.70 23.45
C GLU A 306 -11.42 -20.40 22.64
N PRO A 307 -10.47 -19.60 23.18
CA PRO A 307 -9.19 -19.39 22.54
C PRO A 307 -8.43 -20.72 22.44
N GLY A 308 -7.81 -20.98 21.30
CA GLY A 308 -6.90 -22.09 21.09
C GLY A 308 -5.49 -21.80 21.61
N THR A 309 -4.56 -22.70 21.29
CA THR A 309 -3.13 -22.51 21.56
C THR A 309 -2.52 -21.37 20.74
N ASP A 310 -2.96 -21.21 19.49
CA ASP A 310 -2.77 -19.98 18.72
C ASP A 310 -3.82 -18.96 19.19
N PRO A 311 -3.41 -17.80 19.75
CA PRO A 311 -4.34 -16.78 20.26
C PRO A 311 -5.22 -16.15 19.18
N SER A 312 -4.90 -16.36 17.90
CA SER A 312 -5.72 -15.95 16.76
C SER A 312 -6.78 -17.00 16.39
N VAL A 313 -6.71 -18.22 16.94
CA VAL A 313 -7.65 -19.31 16.65
C VAL A 313 -8.62 -19.47 17.80
N PHE A 314 -9.89 -19.57 17.48
CA PHE A 314 -10.99 -19.70 18.42
C PHE A 314 -11.79 -20.95 18.03
N THR A 315 -12.24 -21.75 19.00
CA THR A 315 -12.97 -23.00 18.74
C THR A 315 -14.25 -23.13 19.57
N VAL A 316 -15.28 -23.77 19.03
CA VAL A 316 -16.57 -24.02 19.70
C VAL A 316 -17.15 -25.40 19.44
#